data_AF-A0A0Q9MQJ9-F1
#
_entry.id   AF-A0A0Q9MQJ9-F1
#
_cell.length_a   1.000
_cell.length_b   1.000
_cell.length_c   1.000
_cell.angle_alpha   90.00
_cell.angle_beta   90.00
_cell.angle_gamma   90.00
#
_symmetry.space_group_name_H-M   'P 1'
#
loop_
_entity.id
_entity.type
_entity.pdbx_description
1 polymer ?
#
loop_
_entity_poly.entity_id
_entity_poly.type
_entity_poly.pdbx_seq_one_letter_code
_entity_poly.pdbx_strand_id
1 'polypeptide(L)'
;MWFWDGISMPAIFGDEWTSKQLDLARYFAKHFGSRIVDEGLEVPAGLVNFMNGGTKAANISMCFAKREELWEMHKGLRGVTDGPPGLWLGGVNAQLSSDRSKVAALQTNCLVGYVGVEFLWDENRRDMDSFFPHEIPVLNEFLAEPGLVEAIRARSRESSDTRKGGVRGSDTQRRKALSGARSGIGRFLNGE
;
A
#
# COMPACT_ATOMS: atom_id res chain seq x y z
N MET A 1 -17.20 8.87 9.62
CA MET A 1 -15.87 8.22 9.61
C MET A 1 -14.97 8.78 10.73
N TRP A 2 -15.07 10.07 11.07
CA TRP A 2 -14.12 10.75 11.96
C TRP A 2 -14.43 10.75 13.47
N PHE A 3 -15.56 10.17 13.86
CA PHE A 3 -16.01 10.10 15.26
C PHE A 3 -15.72 8.74 15.93
N TRP A 4 -14.85 7.93 15.32
CA TRP A 4 -14.55 6.58 15.76
C TRP A 4 -13.26 6.55 16.59
N ASP A 5 -13.04 5.46 17.32
CA ASP A 5 -11.85 5.19 18.16
C ASP A 5 -10.55 5.00 17.33
N GLY A 6 -10.23 5.98 16.49
CA GLY A 6 -9.04 6.02 15.66
C GLY A 6 -7.91 6.83 16.28
N ILE A 7 -6.70 6.69 15.73
CA ILE A 7 -5.55 7.47 16.17
C ILE A 7 -5.67 8.89 15.61
N SER A 8 -5.67 9.88 16.50
CA SER A 8 -5.70 11.31 16.16
C SER A 8 -4.51 11.71 15.29
N MET A 9 -4.76 12.37 14.15
CA MET A 9 -3.70 12.91 13.29
C MET A 9 -2.85 13.98 13.98
N PRO A 10 -3.41 14.94 14.75
CA PRO A 10 -2.62 15.81 15.62
C PRO A 10 -1.66 15.06 16.56
N ALA A 11 -2.05 13.88 17.07
CA ALA A 11 -1.17 13.09 17.93
C ALA A 11 0.03 12.47 17.17
N ILE A 12 -0.08 12.30 15.85
CA ILE A 12 0.99 11.77 14.99
C ILE A 12 1.87 12.90 14.43
N PHE A 13 1.24 13.96 13.92
CA PHE A 13 1.91 15.06 13.21
C PHE A 13 2.26 16.26 14.10
N GLY A 14 1.75 16.30 15.34
CA GLY A 14 2.00 17.38 16.30
C GLY A 14 1.23 18.67 15.99
N ASP A 15 1.69 19.75 16.62
CA ASP A 15 1.01 21.05 16.65
C ASP A 15 0.87 21.72 15.27
N GLU A 16 1.72 21.33 14.30
CA GLU A 16 1.66 21.89 12.94
C GLU A 16 0.46 21.36 12.14
N TRP A 17 -0.22 20.31 12.60
CA TRP A 17 -1.30 19.63 11.88
C TRP A 17 -2.32 20.61 11.28
N THR A 18 -2.92 21.44 12.12
CA THR A 18 -4.00 22.37 11.70
C THR A 18 -3.54 23.35 10.62
N SER A 19 -2.27 23.75 10.66
CA SER A 19 -1.69 24.67 9.68
C SER A 19 -1.28 23.99 8.36
N LYS A 20 -1.03 22.66 8.38
CA LYS A 20 -0.46 21.91 7.25
C LYS A 20 -1.42 20.93 6.59
N GLN A 21 -2.54 20.61 7.22
CA GLN A 21 -3.47 19.59 6.71
C GLN A 21 -4.00 19.90 5.30
N LEU A 22 -4.22 21.17 4.98
CA LEU A 22 -4.69 21.58 3.66
C LEU A 22 -3.60 21.43 2.58
N ASP A 23 -2.35 21.73 2.92
CA ASP A 23 -1.21 21.52 2.03
C ASP A 23 -0.98 20.03 1.79
N LEU A 24 -1.13 19.20 2.83
CA LEU A 24 -1.07 17.75 2.71
C LEU A 24 -2.21 17.21 1.82
N ALA A 25 -3.43 17.70 2.00
CA ALA A 25 -4.55 17.35 1.14
C ALA A 25 -4.30 17.73 -0.33
N ARG A 26 -3.69 18.89 -0.60
CA ARG A 26 -3.31 19.31 -1.95
C ARG A 26 -2.17 18.49 -2.53
N TYR A 27 -1.22 18.07 -1.71
CA TYR A 27 -0.18 17.14 -2.12
C TYR A 27 -0.79 15.82 -2.62
N PHE A 28 -1.71 15.24 -1.84
CA PHE A 28 -2.42 14.02 -2.25
C PHE A 28 -3.33 14.26 -3.45
N ALA A 29 -4.05 15.37 -3.50
CA ALA A 29 -4.88 15.76 -4.64
C ALA A 29 -4.07 15.83 -5.94
N LYS A 30 -2.88 16.44 -5.90
CA LYS A 30 -1.95 16.46 -7.03
C LYS A 30 -1.53 15.05 -7.42
N HIS A 31 -1.12 14.24 -6.45
CA HIS A 31 -0.66 12.88 -6.69
C HIS A 31 -1.75 12.01 -7.35
N PHE A 32 -2.97 12.03 -6.82
CA PHE A 32 -4.10 11.32 -7.40
C PHE A 32 -4.49 11.87 -8.77
N GLY A 33 -4.52 13.20 -8.93
CA GLY A 33 -4.79 13.84 -10.22
C GLY A 33 -3.80 13.41 -11.31
N SER A 34 -2.50 13.38 -11.01
CA SER A 34 -1.49 12.87 -11.94
C SER A 34 -1.73 11.40 -12.31
N ARG A 35 -2.05 10.54 -11.34
CA ARG A 35 -2.38 9.14 -11.62
C ARG A 35 -3.61 8.98 -12.51
N ILE A 36 -4.65 9.77 -12.29
CA ILE A 36 -5.86 9.73 -13.13
C ILE A 36 -5.49 10.04 -14.58
N VAL A 37 -4.63 11.04 -14.81
CA VAL A 37 -4.12 11.37 -16.15
C VAL A 37 -3.25 10.26 -16.72
N ASP A 38 -2.38 9.64 -15.92
CA ASP A 38 -1.51 8.54 -16.37
C ASP A 38 -2.32 7.31 -16.83
N GLU A 39 -3.51 7.10 -16.27
CA GLU A 39 -4.47 6.06 -16.69
C GLU A 39 -5.33 6.49 -17.89
N GLY A 40 -5.08 7.68 -18.46
CA GLY A 40 -5.81 8.22 -19.60
C GLY A 40 -7.22 8.73 -19.27
N LEU A 41 -7.50 9.03 -18.00
CA LEU A 41 -8.80 9.51 -17.54
C LEU A 41 -8.78 11.03 -17.33
N GLU A 42 -9.96 11.64 -17.40
CA GLU A 42 -10.12 13.07 -17.09
C GLU A 42 -10.11 13.31 -15.58
N VAL A 43 -9.38 14.35 -15.15
CA VAL A 43 -9.33 14.73 -13.73
C VAL A 43 -10.67 15.33 -13.30
N PRO A 44 -11.28 14.86 -12.20
CA PRO A 44 -12.53 15.41 -11.71
C PRO A 44 -12.47 16.93 -11.49
N ALA A 45 -13.47 17.67 -11.98
CA ALA A 45 -13.51 19.12 -11.85
C ALA A 45 -13.44 19.61 -10.40
N GLY A 46 -14.02 18.87 -9.45
CA GLY A 46 -13.91 19.18 -8.02
C GLY A 46 -12.48 19.12 -7.50
N LEU A 47 -11.65 18.20 -8.03
CA LEU A 47 -10.24 18.08 -7.69
C LEU A 47 -9.44 19.25 -8.25
N VAL A 48 -9.73 19.62 -9.50
CA VAL A 48 -9.12 20.79 -10.16
C VAL A 48 -9.43 22.07 -9.38
N ASN A 49 -10.70 22.29 -9.02
CA ASN A 49 -11.12 23.46 -8.24
C ASN A 49 -10.44 23.52 -6.86
N PHE A 50 -10.30 22.36 -6.20
CA PHE A 50 -9.59 22.27 -4.93
C PHE A 50 -8.09 22.60 -5.06
N MET A 51 -7.45 22.11 -6.12
CA MET A 51 -6.06 22.41 -6.44
C MET A 51 -5.84 23.90 -6.77
N ASN A 52 -6.82 24.57 -7.36
CA ASN A 52 -6.79 25.99 -7.68
C ASN A 52 -7.12 26.92 -6.49
N GLY A 53 -6.80 26.49 -5.27
CA GLY A 53 -6.98 27.29 -4.06
C GLY A 53 -8.33 27.12 -3.36
N GLY A 54 -9.20 26.24 -3.86
CA GLY A 54 -10.41 25.83 -3.14
C GLY A 54 -10.08 25.30 -1.74
N THR A 55 -10.98 25.54 -0.78
CA THR A 55 -10.88 25.04 0.60
C THR A 55 -11.69 23.76 0.81
N LYS A 56 -12.49 23.37 -0.18
CA LYS A 56 -13.36 22.18 -0.17
C LYS A 56 -13.32 21.46 -1.50
N ALA A 57 -13.52 20.15 -1.46
CA ALA A 57 -13.64 19.27 -2.62
C ALA A 57 -14.96 18.49 -2.51
N ALA A 58 -16.06 19.08 -2.98
CA ALA A 58 -17.43 18.65 -2.66
C ALA A 58 -17.76 17.18 -3.01
N ASN A 59 -17.21 16.68 -4.11
CA ASN A 59 -17.45 15.34 -4.63
C ASN A 59 -16.26 14.39 -4.43
N ILE A 60 -15.39 14.70 -3.46
CA ILE A 60 -14.17 13.95 -3.19
C ILE A 60 -14.10 13.63 -1.71
N SER A 61 -13.75 12.39 -1.40
CA SER A 61 -13.38 11.93 -0.07
C SER A 61 -11.92 11.51 -0.08
N MET A 62 -11.13 12.10 0.81
CA MET A 62 -9.81 11.62 1.17
C MET A 62 -9.82 11.23 2.63
N CYS A 63 -9.40 10.00 2.94
CA CYS A 63 -9.25 9.59 4.32
C CYS A 63 -7.96 8.83 4.63
N PHE A 64 -7.43 9.10 5.81
CA PHE A 64 -6.33 8.29 6.33
C PHE A 64 -6.84 6.89 6.62
N ALA A 65 -6.11 5.92 6.10
CA ALA A 65 -6.48 4.53 6.13
C ALA A 65 -5.30 3.67 6.57
N LYS A 66 -5.58 2.70 7.42
CA LYS A 66 -4.77 1.54 7.73
C LYS A 66 -5.52 0.32 7.22
N ARG A 67 -4.91 -0.49 6.35
CA ARG A 67 -5.55 -1.69 5.77
C ARG A 67 -5.02 -2.96 6.41
N GLU A 68 -5.91 -3.76 6.99
CA GLU A 68 -5.53 -4.98 7.72
C GLU A 68 -4.85 -6.01 6.83
N GLU A 69 -5.35 -6.24 5.61
CA GLU A 69 -4.78 -7.23 4.71
C GLU A 69 -3.35 -6.87 4.29
N LEU A 70 -3.06 -5.58 4.14
CA LEU A 70 -1.73 -5.11 3.79
C LEU A 70 -0.79 -5.21 4.99
N TRP A 71 -1.32 -4.98 6.20
CA TRP A 71 -0.58 -5.23 7.43
C TRP A 71 -0.21 -6.71 7.59
N GLU A 72 -1.16 -7.62 7.34
CA GLU A 72 -0.92 -9.07 7.40
C GLU A 72 0.11 -9.52 6.36
N MET A 73 -0.04 -9.05 5.11
CA MET A 73 0.95 -9.29 4.06
C MET A 73 2.33 -8.76 4.45
N HIS A 74 2.38 -7.54 5.00
CA HIS A 74 3.63 -6.94 5.46
C HIS A 74 4.30 -7.75 6.57
N LYS A 75 3.54 -8.27 7.56
CA LYS A 75 4.07 -9.16 8.59
C LYS A 75 4.70 -10.43 8.00
N GLY A 76 4.08 -11.02 6.98
CA GLY A 76 4.62 -12.20 6.28
C GLY A 76 5.92 -11.93 5.53
N LEU A 77 6.19 -10.67 5.16
CA LEU A 77 7.40 -10.25 4.46
C LEU A 77 8.55 -9.81 5.38
N ARG A 78 8.30 -9.65 6.69
CA ARG A 78 9.35 -9.27 7.65
C ARG A 78 10.47 -10.32 7.65
N GLY A 79 11.70 -9.88 7.39
CA GLY A 79 12.87 -10.75 7.27
C GLY A 79 13.09 -11.36 5.89
N VAL A 80 12.23 -11.06 4.91
CA VAL A 80 12.46 -11.38 3.49
C VAL A 80 13.03 -10.17 2.74
N THR A 81 12.64 -8.97 3.13
CA THR A 81 13.12 -7.71 2.57
C THR A 81 13.73 -6.86 3.68
N ASP A 82 14.95 -6.39 3.50
CA ASP A 82 15.67 -5.55 4.49
C ASP A 82 15.17 -4.10 4.55
N GLY A 83 14.18 -3.72 3.74
CA GLY A 83 13.63 -2.38 3.66
C GLY A 83 12.23 -2.24 4.30
N PRO A 84 11.88 -1.03 4.78
CA PRO A 84 10.48 -0.72 5.04
C PRO A 84 9.67 -0.94 3.76
N PRO A 85 8.39 -1.34 3.88
CA PRO A 85 7.57 -1.55 2.71
C PRO A 85 7.45 -0.20 1.98
N GLY A 86 7.76 -0.22 0.70
CA GLY A 86 7.83 0.99 -0.12
C GLY A 86 6.46 1.65 -0.31
N LEU A 87 6.46 2.67 -1.17
CA LEU A 87 5.23 3.30 -1.65
C LEU A 87 4.39 2.25 -2.42
N TRP A 88 3.14 2.08 -2.01
CA TRP A 88 2.16 1.21 -2.63
C TRP A 88 1.02 2.04 -3.21
N LEU A 89 0.75 1.82 -4.49
CA LEU A 89 -0.27 2.54 -5.26
C LEU A 89 -1.31 1.50 -5.67
N GLY A 90 -2.45 1.45 -4.98
CA GLY A 90 -3.53 0.53 -5.35
C GLY A 90 -4.14 0.95 -6.67
N GLY A 91 -4.63 0.02 -7.50
CA GLY A 91 -5.17 0.33 -8.84
C GLY A 91 -6.22 1.45 -8.87
N VAL A 92 -6.37 2.10 -10.04
CA VAL A 92 -7.47 3.05 -10.26
C VAL A 92 -8.71 2.27 -10.66
N ASN A 93 -9.69 2.22 -9.76
CA ASN A 93 -10.96 1.57 -10.00
C ASN A 93 -11.97 2.62 -10.46
N ALA A 94 -12.27 2.62 -11.75
CA ALA A 94 -13.23 3.53 -12.36
C ALA A 94 -14.59 2.85 -12.57
N GLN A 95 -15.66 3.52 -12.19
CA GLN A 95 -17.03 3.12 -12.54
C GLN A 95 -17.54 4.03 -13.66
N LEU A 96 -18.09 3.44 -14.71
CA LEU A 96 -18.71 4.18 -15.80
C LEU A 96 -20.16 4.56 -15.46
N SER A 97 -20.65 5.61 -16.10
CA SER A 97 -22.08 5.97 -16.13
C SER A 97 -22.94 4.85 -16.70
N SER A 98 -24.26 4.89 -16.47
CA SER A 98 -25.20 3.86 -16.93
C SER A 98 -25.21 3.67 -18.46
N ASP A 99 -25.02 4.76 -19.19
CA ASP A 99 -24.89 4.80 -20.66
C ASP A 99 -23.45 4.51 -21.15
N ARG A 100 -22.51 4.30 -20.21
CA ARG A 100 -21.08 4.05 -20.46
C ARG A 100 -20.36 5.16 -21.23
N SER A 101 -20.91 6.37 -21.25
CA SER A 101 -20.33 7.49 -21.99
C SER A 101 -19.19 8.19 -21.24
N LYS A 102 -19.16 8.08 -19.91
CA LYS A 102 -18.16 8.74 -19.06
C LYS A 102 -17.84 7.96 -17.79
N VAL A 103 -16.74 8.31 -17.13
CA VAL A 103 -16.47 7.87 -15.76
C VAL A 103 -17.40 8.64 -14.81
N ALA A 104 -18.07 7.93 -13.92
CA ALA A 104 -19.01 8.48 -12.94
C ALA A 104 -18.48 8.39 -11.49
N ALA A 105 -17.56 7.46 -11.22
CA ALA A 105 -16.88 7.37 -9.93
C ALA A 105 -15.47 6.79 -10.09
N LEU A 106 -14.58 7.11 -9.14
CA LEU A 106 -13.20 6.65 -9.14
C LEU A 106 -12.72 6.40 -7.72
N GLN A 107 -12.09 5.25 -7.48
CA GLN A 107 -11.44 4.92 -6.21
C GLN A 107 -9.99 4.51 -6.44
N THR A 108 -9.09 5.02 -5.60
CA THR A 108 -7.70 4.58 -5.58
C THR A 108 -7.06 4.90 -4.22
N ASN A 109 -5.82 4.48 -3.98
CA ASN A 109 -5.10 4.79 -2.76
C ASN A 109 -3.61 4.99 -2.98
N CYS A 110 -2.99 5.64 -2.00
CA CYS A 110 -1.57 5.89 -1.90
C CYS A 110 -1.12 5.57 -0.48
N LEU A 111 -0.36 4.48 -0.32
CA LEU A 111 -0.02 3.89 0.97
C LEU A 111 1.50 3.79 1.11
N VAL A 112 2.02 4.07 2.30
CA VAL A 112 3.38 3.72 2.69
C VAL A 112 3.28 2.50 3.60
N GLY A 113 3.67 1.35 3.06
CA GLY A 113 3.34 0.07 3.68
C GLY A 113 1.85 -0.23 3.66
N TYR A 114 1.21 -0.09 4.82
CA TYR A 114 -0.20 -0.42 5.03
C TYR A 114 -0.99 0.77 5.58
N VAL A 115 -0.37 1.96 5.64
CA VAL A 115 -0.97 3.21 6.10
C VAL A 115 -0.85 4.26 5.00
N GLY A 116 -1.89 5.04 4.75
CA GLY A 116 -1.84 6.16 3.82
C GLY A 116 -3.20 6.79 3.60
N VAL A 117 -3.48 7.21 2.36
CA VAL A 117 -4.73 7.90 2.01
C VAL A 117 -5.51 7.10 0.99
N GLU A 118 -6.78 6.84 1.30
CA GLU A 118 -7.79 6.39 0.35
C GLU A 118 -8.42 7.61 -0.32
N PHE A 119 -8.60 7.52 -1.63
CA PHE A 119 -9.23 8.53 -2.46
C PHE A 119 -10.50 7.94 -3.08
N LEU A 120 -11.59 8.68 -2.97
CA LEU A 120 -12.84 8.38 -3.63
C LEU A 120 -13.39 9.66 -4.27
N TRP A 121 -13.82 9.54 -5.51
CA TRP A 121 -14.59 10.55 -6.23
C TRP A 121 -15.88 9.93 -6.76
N ASP A 122 -16.98 10.68 -6.70
CA ASP A 122 -18.28 10.29 -7.22
C ASP A 122 -19.02 11.51 -7.76
N GLU A 123 -19.34 11.52 -9.05
CA GLU A 123 -19.97 12.67 -9.73
C GLU A 123 -21.32 13.06 -9.11
N ASN A 124 -22.05 12.09 -8.55
CA ASN A 124 -23.41 12.30 -8.05
C ASN A 124 -23.45 12.71 -6.57
N ARG A 125 -22.32 12.65 -5.86
CA ARG A 125 -22.22 13.02 -4.44
C ARG A 125 -21.65 14.43 -4.30
N ARG A 126 -22.25 15.24 -3.43
CA ARG A 126 -21.89 16.67 -3.26
C ARG A 126 -21.42 17.04 -1.87
N ASP A 127 -21.45 16.09 -0.97
CA ASP A 127 -21.20 16.22 0.47
C ASP A 127 -20.26 15.12 0.94
N MET A 128 -19.30 14.75 0.09
CA MET A 128 -18.30 13.77 0.47
C MET A 128 -17.38 14.33 1.54
N ASP A 129 -17.10 13.49 2.53
CA ASP A 129 -16.39 13.89 3.72
C ASP A 129 -14.91 13.50 3.61
N SER A 130 -14.02 14.47 3.78
CA SER A 130 -12.56 14.30 3.69
C SER A 130 -11.92 14.64 5.03
N PHE A 131 -10.64 14.31 5.25
CA PHE A 131 -9.98 14.59 6.53
C PHE A 131 -9.75 16.09 6.79
N PHE A 132 -9.45 16.89 5.75
CA PHE A 132 -8.96 18.26 5.87
C PHE A 132 -9.94 19.35 6.33
N PRO A 133 -11.28 19.14 6.34
CA PRO A 133 -12.21 20.03 7.04
C PRO A 133 -12.28 19.80 8.55
N HIS A 134 -11.71 18.70 9.07
CA HIS A 134 -11.80 18.35 10.50
C HIS A 134 -10.57 18.84 11.27
N GLU A 135 -10.78 19.31 12.49
CA GLU A 135 -9.69 19.69 13.39
C GLU A 135 -8.90 18.46 13.89
N ILE A 136 -9.63 17.37 14.14
CA ILE A 136 -9.08 16.12 14.68
C ILE A 136 -9.51 14.94 13.79
N PRO A 137 -8.96 14.82 12.56
CA PRO A 137 -9.20 13.63 11.77
C PRO A 137 -8.44 12.44 12.39
N VAL A 138 -8.91 11.24 12.08
CA VAL A 138 -8.39 9.99 12.64
C VAL A 138 -7.86 9.06 11.55
N LEU A 139 -6.96 8.15 11.96
CA LEU A 139 -6.53 7.03 11.13
C LEU A 139 -7.61 5.96 11.17
N ASN A 140 -8.30 5.76 10.05
CA ASN A 140 -9.35 4.75 9.95
C ASN A 140 -8.75 3.37 9.75
N GLU A 141 -9.25 2.37 10.45
CA GLU A 141 -8.88 0.98 10.24
C GLU A 141 -9.91 0.29 9.34
N PHE A 142 -9.43 -0.20 8.20
CA PHE A 142 -10.22 -1.01 7.28
C PHE A 142 -9.88 -2.46 7.54
N LEU A 143 -10.85 -3.16 8.13
CA LEU A 143 -10.76 -4.59 8.37
C LEU A 143 -10.86 -5.32 7.04
N ALA A 144 -10.06 -6.38 6.92
CA ALA A 144 -10.10 -7.24 5.77
C ALA A 144 -11.28 -8.21 5.87
N GLU A 145 -11.76 -8.68 4.73
CA GLU A 145 -12.77 -9.74 4.70
C GLU A 145 -12.26 -10.98 5.46
N PRO A 146 -13.07 -11.63 6.32
CA PRO A 146 -12.61 -12.69 7.22
C PRO A 146 -11.81 -13.81 6.53
N GLY A 147 -12.16 -14.20 5.30
CA GLY A 147 -11.43 -15.23 4.54
C GLY A 147 -10.13 -14.76 3.88
N LEU A 148 -9.97 -13.46 3.62
CA LEU A 148 -8.79 -12.91 2.95
C LEU A 148 -7.56 -12.98 3.85
N VAL A 149 -7.72 -12.63 5.13
CA VAL A 149 -6.63 -12.68 6.12
C VAL A 149 -6.13 -14.12 6.30
N GLU A 150 -7.05 -15.08 6.38
CA GLU A 150 -6.72 -16.50 6.49
C GLU A 150 -5.92 -16.96 5.27
N ALA A 151 -6.35 -16.59 4.06
CA ALA A 151 -5.65 -16.92 2.82
C ALA A 151 -4.23 -16.32 2.76
N ILE A 152 -4.06 -15.04 3.15
CA ILE A 152 -2.75 -14.37 3.20
C ILE A 152 -1.82 -15.08 4.19
N ARG A 153 -2.33 -15.43 5.38
CA ARG A 153 -1.56 -16.14 6.40
C ARG A 153 -1.18 -17.55 5.94
N ALA A 154 -2.09 -18.28 5.29
CA ALA A 154 -1.82 -19.61 4.75
C ALA A 154 -0.69 -19.57 3.70
N ARG A 155 -0.78 -18.67 2.71
CA ARG A 155 0.26 -18.49 1.69
C ARG A 155 1.62 -18.12 2.27
N SER A 156 1.65 -17.30 3.33
CA SER A 156 2.89 -16.90 4.01
C SER A 156 3.58 -18.09 4.69
N ARG A 157 2.81 -19.04 5.25
CA ARG A 157 3.33 -20.28 5.85
C ARG A 157 3.92 -21.21 4.80
N GLU A 158 3.22 -21.44 3.68
CA GLU A 158 3.70 -22.28 2.56
C GLU A 158 5.04 -21.76 1.98
N SER A 159 5.17 -20.44 1.84
CA SER A 159 6.43 -19.82 1.37
C SER A 159 7.59 -20.00 2.37
N SER A 160 7.29 -20.09 3.67
CA SER A 160 8.29 -20.29 4.71
C SER A 160 8.80 -21.75 4.76
N ASP A 161 7.90 -22.72 4.58
CA ASP A 161 8.24 -24.14 4.61
C ASP A 161 9.05 -24.59 3.39
N THR A 162 8.70 -24.08 2.20
CA THR A 162 9.47 -24.33 0.96
C THR A 162 10.92 -23.84 1.07
N ARG A 163 11.16 -22.69 1.72
CA ARG A 163 12.53 -22.18 1.97
C ARG A 163 13.32 -23.07 2.93
N LYS A 164 12.72 -23.50 4.04
CA LYS A 164 13.39 -24.39 5.01
C LYS A 164 13.77 -25.74 4.39
N GLY A 165 12.94 -26.26 3.49
CA GLY A 165 13.23 -27.48 2.72
C GLY A 165 14.39 -27.32 1.74
N GLY A 166 14.45 -26.20 1.01
CA GLY A 166 15.50 -25.91 0.03
C GLY A 166 16.90 -25.73 0.64
N VAL A 167 16.99 -25.15 1.84
CA VAL A 167 18.28 -24.95 2.54
C VAL A 167 18.86 -26.26 3.08
N ARG A 168 18.02 -27.23 3.52
CA ARG A 168 18.52 -28.55 3.96
C ARG A 168 19.01 -29.44 2.82
N GLY A 169 18.44 -29.30 1.62
CA GLY A 169 18.86 -30.08 0.44
C GLY A 169 20.23 -29.66 -0.12
N SER A 170 20.49 -28.36 -0.20
CA SER A 170 21.72 -27.82 -0.80
C SER A 170 22.95 -27.95 0.11
N ASP A 171 22.80 -27.84 1.43
CA ASP A 171 23.92 -28.05 2.37
C ASP A 171 24.32 -29.52 2.50
N THR A 172 23.37 -30.45 2.38
CA THR A 172 23.66 -31.89 2.40
C THR A 172 24.36 -32.34 1.11
N GLN A 173 23.98 -31.78 -0.04
CA GLN A 173 24.68 -32.02 -1.31
C GLN A 173 26.05 -31.34 -1.39
N ARG A 174 26.21 -30.11 -0.85
CA ARG A 174 27.53 -29.44 -0.76
C ARG A 174 28.50 -30.16 0.18
N ARG A 175 28.03 -30.69 1.32
CA ARG A 175 28.88 -31.48 2.23
C ARG A 175 29.30 -32.82 1.62
N LYS A 176 28.45 -33.51 0.84
CA LYS A 176 28.86 -34.71 0.10
C LYS A 176 29.90 -34.43 -0.97
N ALA A 177 29.74 -33.34 -1.74
CA ALA A 177 30.70 -32.94 -2.78
C ALA A 177 32.10 -32.59 -2.21
N LEU A 178 32.16 -31.95 -1.04
CA LEU A 178 33.43 -31.63 -0.38
C LEU A 178 34.09 -32.83 0.32
N SER A 179 33.33 -33.88 0.68
CA SER A 179 33.90 -35.12 1.23
C SER A 179 34.49 -36.06 0.17
N GLY A 180 33.99 -36.01 -1.08
CA GLY A 180 34.52 -36.80 -2.20
C GLY A 180 35.79 -36.22 -2.83
N ALA A 181 36.07 -34.93 -2.62
CA ALA A 181 37.25 -34.26 -3.20
C ALA A 181 38.55 -34.47 -2.40
N ARG A 182 38.50 -35.08 -1.20
CA ARG A 182 39.69 -35.36 -0.37
C ARG A 182 40.32 -36.74 -0.60
N SER A 183 39.77 -37.59 -1.46
CA SER A 183 40.36 -38.91 -1.79
C SER A 183 41.07 -38.98 -3.14
N GLY A 184 41.22 -37.86 -3.87
CA GLY A 184 41.68 -37.85 -5.27
C GLY A 184 42.94 -37.05 -5.56
N ILE A 185 43.61 -36.45 -4.57
CA ILE A 185 44.85 -35.68 -4.78
C ILE A 185 45.99 -36.41 -4.06
N GLY A 186 46.46 -37.47 -4.71
CA GLY A 186 47.51 -38.33 -4.18
C GLY A 186 48.09 -39.21 -5.28
N ARG A 187 48.48 -38.62 -6.41
CA ARG A 187 49.36 -39.20 -7.45
C ARG A 187 49.53 -38.16 -8.53
N PHE A 188 50.65 -37.43 -8.51
CA PHE A 188 51.34 -36.90 -9.69
C PHE A 188 52.51 -36.03 -9.21
N LEU A 189 53.55 -36.67 -8.68
CA LEU A 189 54.94 -36.19 -8.70
C LEU A 189 55.84 -37.43 -8.52
N ASN A 190 56.85 -37.56 -9.40
CA ASN A 190 57.83 -38.64 -9.65
C ASN A 190 57.54 -39.34 -10.99
N GLY A 191 58.40 -39.35 -12.00
CA GLY A 191 59.76 -38.87 -12.22
C GLY A 191 60.24 -39.40 -13.58
N GLU A 192 61.32 -38.78 -14.09
CA GLU A 192 62.21 -39.19 -15.21
C GLU A 192 61.69 -39.12 -16.66
#